data_AF-S8EB07-F1
#
_entry.id   AF-S8EB07-F1
#
_cell.length_a   1.000
_cell.length_b   1.000
_cell.length_c   1.000
_cell.angle_alpha   90.00
_cell.angle_beta   90.00
_cell.angle_gamma   90.00
#
_symmetry.space_group_name_H-M   'P 1'
#
loop_
_entity.id
_entity.type
_entity.pdbx_description
1 polymer ?
#
loop_
_entity_poly.entity_id
_entity_poly.type
_entity_poly.pdbx_seq_one_letter_code
_entity_poly.pdbx_strand_id
1 'polypeptide(L)'
;DHHYSPASAQTHVCRVTTKWFGFRRILKKSNRVIDTVELSLPDHSYESQAVWMRVPQSTKISVESSSRYSFRGGLHAAGHALLNVVPLFILCNQSDLASECSNPNDRRHVPERILIYEPRPGGNGISRKVQPLFSEMLTIALELLTSCHCSGAAGCPNCTQSLTCPEYNEVLHKEAAIIIVKGVLDAE
;
A
#
# COMPACT_ATOMS: atom_id res chain seq x y z
N ASP A 1 5.54 29.73 2.16
CA ASP A 1 6.03 28.59 2.96
C ASP A 1 4.94 27.99 3.83
N HIS A 2 4.20 27.02 3.27
CA HIS A 2 3.22 26.25 4.05
C HIS A 2 3.98 25.23 4.92
N HIS A 3 4.03 25.51 6.23
CA HIS A 3 4.46 24.54 7.23
C HIS A 3 3.41 23.43 7.31
N TYR A 4 3.60 22.38 6.51
CA TYR A 4 2.80 21.16 6.60
C TYR A 4 3.08 20.47 7.94
N SER A 5 2.01 20.18 8.70
CA SER A 5 2.09 19.33 9.90
C SER A 5 2.77 18.00 9.52
N PRO A 6 3.60 17.39 10.40
CA PRO A 6 4.19 16.07 10.16
C PRO A 6 3.18 14.98 9.78
N ALA A 7 1.91 15.20 10.13
CA ALA A 7 0.78 14.31 9.88
C ALA A 7 -0.02 14.61 8.60
N SER A 8 0.26 15.72 7.91
CA SER A 8 -0.40 16.02 6.63
C SER A 8 0.21 15.25 5.45
N ALA A 9 -0.59 15.01 4.41
CA ALA A 9 -0.14 14.31 3.21
C ALA A 9 0.97 15.08 2.48
N GLN A 10 2.00 14.35 2.05
CA GLN A 10 3.16 14.91 1.34
C GLN A 10 3.26 14.31 -0.06
N THR A 11 3.59 15.14 -1.05
CA THR A 11 3.89 14.67 -2.42
C THR A 11 5.34 14.90 -2.75
N HIS A 12 6.04 13.84 -3.17
CA HIS A 12 7.46 13.90 -3.53
C HIS A 12 7.73 13.15 -4.83
N VAL A 13 8.83 13.51 -5.49
CA VAL A 13 9.45 12.65 -6.50
C VAL A 13 9.88 11.36 -5.81
N CYS A 14 9.59 10.23 -6.44
CA CYS A 14 10.02 8.93 -5.98
C CYS A 14 10.80 8.21 -7.09
N ARG A 15 11.64 7.25 -6.71
CA ARG A 15 12.29 6.33 -7.64
C ARG A 15 11.76 4.93 -7.40
N VAL A 16 11.12 4.36 -8.42
CA VAL A 16 10.62 2.98 -8.39
C VAL A 16 11.69 2.08 -8.97
N THR A 17 12.04 1.00 -8.28
CA THR A 17 13.05 0.03 -8.72
C THR A 17 12.49 -1.38 -8.64
N THR A 18 12.46 -2.07 -9.79
CA THR A 18 12.13 -3.49 -9.88
C THR A 18 13.42 -4.31 -9.87
N LYS A 19 13.50 -5.26 -8.94
CA LYS A 19 14.60 -6.21 -8.84
C LYS A 19 14.11 -7.61 -9.17
N TRP A 20 14.92 -8.37 -9.88
CA TRP A 20 14.62 -9.74 -10.26
C TRP A 20 15.49 -10.70 -9.47
N PHE A 21 14.89 -11.47 -8.56
CA PHE A 21 15.62 -12.43 -7.74
C PHE A 21 15.71 -13.81 -8.40
N GLY A 22 14.68 -14.20 -9.15
CA GLY A 22 14.56 -15.54 -9.68
C GLY A 22 13.13 -15.89 -10.11
N PHE A 23 12.91 -17.15 -10.46
CA PHE A 23 11.58 -17.71 -10.71
C PHE A 23 11.46 -19.14 -10.18
N ARG A 24 10.23 -19.55 -9.87
CA ARG A 24 9.91 -20.94 -9.46
C ARG A 24 9.32 -21.70 -10.64
N ARG A 25 9.79 -22.92 -10.87
CA ARG A 25 9.14 -23.87 -11.80
C ARG A 25 8.11 -24.67 -11.01
N ILE A 26 6.85 -24.60 -11.42
CA ILE A 26 5.73 -25.22 -10.68
C ILE A 26 5.10 -26.31 -11.55
N LEU A 27 4.91 -27.51 -10.99
CA LEU A 27 4.21 -28.60 -11.65
C LEU A 27 2.71 -28.28 -11.71
N LYS A 28 2.16 -28.03 -12.90
CA LYS A 28 0.75 -27.62 -13.07
C LYS A 28 -0.26 -28.58 -12.44
N LYS A 29 -0.01 -29.89 -12.45
CA LYS A 29 -0.96 -30.89 -11.93
C LYS A 29 -1.10 -30.86 -10.39
N SER A 30 -0.03 -30.52 -9.68
CA SER A 30 0.01 -30.60 -8.21
C SER A 30 0.30 -29.28 -7.52
N ASN A 31 0.53 -28.20 -8.27
CA ASN A 31 1.04 -26.91 -7.78
C ASN A 31 2.32 -27.02 -6.94
N ARG A 32 3.08 -28.12 -7.07
CA ARG A 32 4.32 -28.30 -6.34
C ARG A 32 5.45 -27.55 -7.04
N VAL A 33 6.22 -26.79 -6.27
CA VAL A 33 7.49 -26.22 -6.74
C VAL A 33 8.45 -27.35 -7.06
N ILE A 34 8.87 -27.46 -8.32
CA ILE A 34 9.84 -28.43 -8.79
C ILE A 34 11.26 -27.90 -8.61
N ASP A 35 11.44 -26.59 -8.83
CA ASP A 35 12.74 -25.97 -8.92
C ASP A 35 12.62 -24.46 -8.62
N THR A 36 13.69 -23.85 -8.13
CA THR A 36 13.81 -22.40 -7.93
C THR A 36 15.11 -21.95 -8.59
N VAL A 37 14.99 -21.11 -9.61
CA VAL A 37 16.11 -20.63 -10.39
C VAL A 37 16.39 -19.18 -10.01
N GLU A 38 17.58 -18.91 -9.51
CA GLU A 38 18.03 -17.54 -9.24
C GLU A 38 18.36 -16.81 -10.55
N LEU A 39 18.08 -15.51 -10.58
CA LEU A 39 18.38 -14.66 -11.72
C LEU A 39 19.31 -13.53 -11.30
N SER A 40 20.26 -13.22 -12.18
CA SER A 40 21.07 -12.01 -12.10
C SER A 40 20.73 -11.14 -13.30
N LEU A 41 19.70 -10.32 -13.15
CA LEU A 41 19.27 -9.33 -14.15
C LEU A 41 19.51 -7.92 -13.61
N PRO A 42 19.75 -6.93 -14.50
CA PRO A 42 19.89 -5.55 -14.07
C PRO A 42 18.59 -5.04 -13.43
N ASP A 43 18.74 -4.20 -12.40
CA ASP A 43 17.64 -3.47 -11.80
C ASP A 43 17.01 -2.52 -12.85
N HIS A 44 15.69 -2.53 -12.95
CA HIS A 44 14.95 -1.57 -13.77
C HIS A 44 14.43 -0.44 -12.88
N SER A 45 14.81 0.81 -13.15
CA SER A 45 14.42 1.96 -12.32
C SER A 45 13.92 3.14 -13.14
N TYR A 46 12.96 3.88 -12.59
CA TYR A 46 12.48 5.13 -13.15
C TYR A 46 12.05 6.10 -12.04
N GLU A 47 12.08 7.39 -12.34
CA GLU A 47 11.52 8.42 -11.48
C GLU A 47 10.03 8.59 -11.74
N SER A 48 9.27 8.89 -10.69
CA SER A 48 7.83 9.12 -10.73
C SER A 48 7.40 10.04 -9.58
N GLN A 49 6.11 10.14 -9.31
CA GLN A 49 5.53 10.87 -8.19
C GLN A 49 4.84 9.91 -7.22
N ALA A 50 4.90 10.24 -5.93
CA ALA A 50 4.19 9.57 -4.88
C ALA A 50 3.54 10.57 -3.93
N VAL A 51 2.41 10.18 -3.36
CA VAL A 51 1.76 10.87 -2.26
C VAL A 51 1.61 9.91 -1.08
N TRP A 52 1.92 10.40 0.11
CA TRP A 52 1.96 9.58 1.31
C TRP A 52 1.66 10.36 2.57
N MET A 53 1.27 9.63 3.60
CA MET A 53 1.09 10.14 4.95
C MET A 53 1.78 9.23 5.94
N ARG A 54 2.46 9.82 6.93
CA ARG A 54 3.22 9.09 7.95
C ARG A 54 2.26 8.37 8.89
N VAL A 55 2.58 7.13 9.25
CA VAL A 55 1.89 6.43 10.32
C VAL A 55 2.59 6.73 11.65
N PRO A 56 1.87 7.21 12.68
CA PRO A 56 2.48 7.47 13.98
C PRO A 56 3.10 6.21 14.58
N GLN A 57 4.24 6.38 15.26
CA GLN A 57 4.93 5.26 15.91
C GLN A 57 4.07 4.61 17.00
N SER A 58 3.24 5.38 17.69
CA SER A 58 2.25 4.88 18.66
C SER A 58 1.26 3.91 18.01
N THR A 59 0.79 4.21 16.80
CA THR A 59 -0.12 3.34 16.03
C THR A 59 0.57 2.04 15.66
N LYS A 60 1.82 2.08 15.20
CA LYS A 60 2.60 0.87 14.92
C LYS A 60 2.75 -0.01 16.16
N ILE A 61 3.16 0.57 17.29
CA ILE A 61 3.30 -0.14 18.57
C ILE A 61 1.97 -0.76 18.99
N SER A 62 0.86 -0.03 18.85
CA SER A 62 -0.47 -0.54 19.17
C SER A 62 -0.83 -1.77 18.33
N VAL A 63 -0.58 -1.74 17.03
CA VAL A 63 -0.81 -2.91 16.15
C VAL A 63 0.08 -4.08 16.54
N GLU A 64 1.39 -3.86 16.70
CA GLU A 64 2.37 -4.92 16.98
C GLU A 64 2.26 -5.48 18.41
N SER A 65 1.65 -4.75 19.35
CA SER A 65 1.37 -5.24 20.70
C SER A 65 0.37 -6.41 20.72
N SER A 66 -0.45 -6.53 19.68
CA SER A 66 -1.32 -7.68 19.48
C SER A 66 -0.57 -8.75 18.70
N SER A 67 -0.34 -9.92 19.29
CA SER A 67 0.28 -11.06 18.60
C SER A 67 -0.51 -11.56 17.37
N ARG A 68 -1.75 -11.08 17.21
CA ARG A 68 -2.62 -11.44 16.09
C ARG A 68 -2.45 -10.55 14.87
N TYR A 69 -1.88 -9.36 15.01
CA TYR A 69 -1.87 -8.36 13.96
C TYR A 69 -0.49 -8.20 13.33
N SER A 70 -0.48 -7.98 12.02
CA SER A 70 0.73 -7.66 11.27
C SER A 70 0.66 -6.20 10.83
N PHE A 71 1.56 -5.35 11.34
CA PHE A 71 1.64 -3.95 10.91
C PHE A 71 1.87 -3.85 9.40
N ARG A 72 2.73 -4.71 8.84
CA ARG A 72 2.96 -4.77 7.39
C ARG A 72 1.71 -5.21 6.62
N GLY A 73 0.99 -6.21 7.12
CA GLY A 73 -0.27 -6.65 6.50
C GLY A 73 -1.36 -5.59 6.57
N GLY A 74 -1.39 -4.82 7.67
CA GLY A 74 -2.27 -3.68 7.83
C GLY A 74 -1.93 -2.53 6.89
N LEU A 75 -0.66 -2.15 6.76
CA LEU A 75 -0.22 -1.13 5.81
C LEU A 75 -0.56 -1.51 4.36
N HIS A 76 -0.32 -2.77 3.99
CA HIS A 76 -0.64 -3.28 2.65
C HIS A 76 -2.14 -3.19 2.37
N ALA A 77 -2.97 -3.67 3.31
CA ALA A 77 -4.43 -3.58 3.19
C ALA A 77 -4.95 -2.13 3.22
N ALA A 78 -4.34 -1.23 3.99
CA ALA A 78 -4.67 0.19 3.99
C ALA A 78 -4.35 0.85 2.64
N GLY A 79 -3.21 0.50 2.04
CA GLY A 79 -2.85 0.95 0.69
C GLY A 79 -3.86 0.51 -0.37
N HIS A 80 -4.32 -0.74 -0.32
CA HIS A 80 -5.38 -1.22 -1.21
C HIS A 80 -6.73 -0.53 -0.97
N ALA A 81 -7.16 -0.38 0.28
CA ALA A 81 -8.39 0.32 0.60
C ALA A 81 -8.36 1.76 0.08
N LEU A 82 -7.22 2.45 0.23
CA LEU A 82 -7.01 3.78 -0.32
C LEU A 82 -7.09 3.77 -1.85
N LEU A 83 -6.40 2.86 -2.54
CA LEU A 83 -6.46 2.76 -4.00
C LEU A 83 -7.89 2.53 -4.52
N ASN A 84 -8.69 1.73 -3.80
CA ASN A 84 -10.06 1.42 -4.18
C ASN A 84 -11.00 2.63 -4.09
N VAL A 85 -10.68 3.62 -3.25
CA VAL A 85 -11.50 4.83 -3.10
C VAL A 85 -11.06 5.99 -3.99
N VAL A 86 -9.81 6.00 -4.50
CA VAL A 86 -9.31 7.10 -5.37
C VAL A 86 -10.25 7.43 -6.54
N PRO A 87 -10.82 6.46 -7.29
CA PRO A 87 -11.70 6.75 -8.42
C PRO A 87 -12.98 7.52 -8.07
N LEU A 88 -13.36 7.59 -6.79
CA LEU A 88 -14.50 8.40 -6.33
C LEU A 88 -14.20 9.91 -6.36
N PHE A 89 -12.92 10.28 -6.34
CA PHE A 89 -12.46 11.67 -6.24
C PHE A 89 -11.80 12.17 -7.52
N ILE A 90 -11.06 11.29 -8.20
CA ILE A 90 -10.27 11.63 -9.39
C ILE A 90 -10.60 10.63 -10.49
N LEU A 91 -10.87 11.14 -11.70
CA LEU A 91 -11.00 10.30 -12.89
C LEU A 91 -9.65 9.63 -13.20
N CYS A 92 -9.54 8.35 -12.88
CA CYS A 92 -8.35 7.54 -13.14
C CYS A 92 -8.73 6.06 -13.35
N ASN A 93 -7.83 5.31 -13.97
CA ASN A 93 -7.91 3.86 -14.03
C ASN A 93 -7.15 3.23 -12.86
N GLN A 94 -7.50 1.99 -12.51
CA GLN A 94 -6.84 1.24 -11.43
C GLN A 94 -5.34 0.98 -11.67
N SER A 95 -4.88 1.10 -12.92
CA SER A 95 -3.47 1.00 -13.30
C SER A 95 -2.69 2.33 -13.24
N ASP A 96 -3.36 3.45 -13.00
CA ASP A 96 -2.69 4.76 -12.96
C ASP A 96 -1.99 5.03 -11.62
N LEU A 97 -2.33 4.26 -10.59
CA LEU A 97 -1.74 4.29 -9.26
C LEU A 97 -1.44 2.87 -8.76
N ALA A 98 -0.45 2.77 -7.90
CA ALA A 98 -0.10 1.57 -7.17
C ALA A 98 0.25 1.92 -5.72
N SER A 99 0.14 0.95 -4.81
CA SER A 99 0.52 1.08 -3.41
C SER A 99 1.75 0.23 -3.13
N GLU A 100 2.43 0.50 -2.02
CA GLU A 100 3.52 -0.36 -1.58
C GLU A 100 2.98 -1.69 -1.02
N CYS A 101 3.50 -2.80 -1.52
CA CYS A 101 3.27 -4.11 -0.92
C CYS A 101 4.21 -4.36 0.24
N SER A 102 3.84 -5.30 1.11
CA SER A 102 4.67 -5.75 2.22
C SER A 102 5.99 -6.32 1.69
N ASN A 103 7.12 -5.70 2.04
CA ASN A 103 8.45 -6.20 1.69
C ASN A 103 9.20 -6.60 2.97
N PRO A 104 9.59 -7.89 3.14
CA PRO A 104 10.35 -8.35 4.30
C PRO A 104 11.66 -7.58 4.48
N ASN A 105 12.32 -7.23 3.37
CA ASN A 105 13.64 -6.63 3.27
C ASN A 105 13.61 -5.10 3.14
N ASP A 106 12.54 -4.47 3.62
CA ASP A 106 12.37 -3.03 3.55
C ASP A 106 13.55 -2.25 4.17
N ARG A 107 14.17 -1.36 3.40
CA ARG A 107 15.24 -0.44 3.82
C ARG A 107 14.91 1.03 3.49
N ARG A 108 13.62 1.36 3.37
CA ARG A 108 13.15 2.70 2.95
C ARG A 108 13.34 3.73 4.07
N HIS A 109 13.49 5.00 3.67
CA HIS A 109 13.77 6.13 4.58
C HIS A 109 12.64 6.42 5.59
N VAL A 110 11.38 6.11 5.23
CA VAL A 110 10.19 6.28 6.09
C VAL A 110 9.30 5.05 5.90
N PRO A 111 9.59 3.91 6.53
CA PRO A 111 8.88 2.66 6.26
C PRO A 111 7.46 2.65 6.83
N GLU A 112 7.18 3.45 7.87
CA GLU A 112 5.85 3.61 8.46
C GLU A 112 5.04 4.72 7.75
N ARG A 113 4.49 4.42 6.58
CA ARG A 113 3.63 5.36 5.85
C ARG A 113 2.58 4.63 5.01
N ILE A 114 1.43 5.26 4.82
CA ILE A 114 0.50 4.88 3.77
C ILE A 114 0.93 5.65 2.51
N LEU A 115 1.27 4.95 1.44
CA LEU A 115 1.79 5.54 0.21
C LEU A 115 1.10 4.95 -1.01
N ILE A 116 0.75 5.84 -1.94
CA ILE A 116 0.41 5.50 -3.33
C ILE A 116 1.32 6.28 -4.28
N TYR A 117 1.66 5.68 -5.40
CA TYR A 117 2.55 6.25 -6.41
C TYR A 117 2.05 5.94 -7.82
N GLU A 118 2.58 6.66 -8.79
CA GLU A 118 2.24 6.49 -10.19
C GLU A 118 3.23 5.49 -10.84
N PRO A 119 2.80 4.29 -11.26
CA PRO A 119 3.71 3.25 -11.77
C PRO A 119 4.10 3.49 -13.24
N ARG A 120 4.53 4.71 -13.57
CA ARG A 120 4.99 5.12 -14.91
C ARG A 120 6.15 6.12 -14.81
N PRO A 121 7.11 6.11 -15.75
CA PRO A 121 8.17 7.12 -15.82
C PRO A 121 7.60 8.54 -15.88
N GLY A 122 8.11 9.44 -15.04
CA GLY A 122 7.71 10.83 -14.93
C GLY A 122 6.40 11.07 -14.16
N GLY A 123 5.55 10.05 -14.04
CA GLY A 123 4.23 10.16 -13.45
C GLY A 123 3.16 10.77 -14.38
N ASN A 124 1.90 10.72 -13.95
CA ASN A 124 0.74 11.30 -14.63
C ASN A 124 0.14 12.51 -13.85
N GLY A 125 0.70 12.88 -12.69
CA GLY A 125 0.32 14.06 -11.91
C GLY A 125 -0.93 13.91 -11.03
N ILE A 126 -1.48 12.70 -10.92
CA ILE A 126 -2.56 12.32 -10.00
C ILE A 126 -2.12 12.50 -8.54
N SER A 127 -0.91 12.10 -8.15
CA SER A 127 -0.43 12.21 -6.76
C SER A 127 -0.54 13.65 -6.24
N ARG A 128 -0.24 14.65 -7.08
CA ARG A 128 -0.37 16.08 -6.73
C ARG A 128 -1.82 16.51 -6.56
N LYS A 129 -2.75 15.96 -7.36
CA LYS A 129 -4.19 16.23 -7.25
C LYS A 129 -4.82 15.55 -6.03
N VAL A 130 -4.31 14.37 -5.67
CA VAL A 130 -4.79 13.56 -4.54
C VAL A 130 -4.29 14.11 -3.21
N GLN A 131 -3.12 14.74 -3.15
CA GLN A 131 -2.53 15.29 -1.92
C GLN A 131 -3.49 16.12 -1.04
N PRO A 132 -4.21 17.12 -1.56
CA PRO A 132 -5.12 17.91 -0.72
C PRO A 132 -6.37 17.13 -0.27
N LEU A 133 -6.68 15.99 -0.91
CA LEU A 133 -7.85 15.15 -0.64
C LEU A 133 -7.49 13.88 0.15
N PHE A 134 -6.21 13.66 0.46
CA PHE A 134 -5.72 12.38 0.94
C PHE A 134 -6.39 11.94 2.25
N SER A 135 -6.59 12.86 3.19
CA SER A 135 -7.25 12.61 4.48
C SER A 135 -8.74 12.29 4.32
N GLU A 136 -9.42 12.98 3.41
CA GLU A 136 -10.81 12.69 3.06
C GLU A 136 -10.93 11.28 2.44
N MET A 137 -10.01 10.94 1.53
CA MET A 137 -9.93 9.58 0.97
C MET A 137 -9.65 8.53 2.04
N LEU A 138 -8.77 8.80 3.01
CA LEU A 138 -8.53 7.89 4.14
C LEU A 138 -9.78 7.70 5.01
N THR A 139 -10.59 8.75 5.18
CA THR A 139 -11.87 8.66 5.90
C THR A 139 -12.83 7.73 5.18
N ILE A 140 -12.98 7.87 3.86
CA ILE A 140 -13.81 6.95 3.06
C ILE A 140 -13.23 5.53 3.03
N ALA A 141 -11.90 5.38 2.99
CA ALA A 141 -11.26 4.07 3.08
C ALA A 141 -11.52 3.40 4.44
N LEU A 142 -11.53 4.16 5.54
CA LEU A 142 -11.89 3.66 6.86
C LEU A 142 -13.36 3.20 6.90
N GLU A 143 -14.27 3.96 6.29
CA GLU A 143 -15.67 3.58 6.16
C GLU A 143 -15.83 2.29 5.33
N LEU A 144 -15.12 2.16 4.21
CA LEU A 144 -15.09 0.94 3.39
C LEU A 144 -14.64 -0.28 4.20
N LEU A 145 -13.56 -0.13 4.97
CA LEU A 145 -13.01 -1.20 5.80
C LEU A 145 -13.98 -1.60 6.92
N THR A 146 -14.61 -0.64 7.58
CA THR A 146 -15.46 -0.88 8.76
C THR A 146 -16.88 -1.33 8.41
N SER A 147 -17.42 -0.89 7.27
CA SER A 147 -18.76 -1.28 6.78
C SER A 147 -18.79 -2.66 6.10
N CYS A 148 -17.64 -3.18 5.68
CA CYS A 148 -17.58 -4.51 5.09
C CYS A 148 -17.69 -5.61 6.15
N HIS A 149 -18.61 -6.57 5.98
CA HIS A 149 -18.87 -7.64 6.96
C HIS A 149 -18.18 -8.97 6.63
N CYS A 150 -17.09 -8.95 5.85
CA CYS A 150 -16.34 -10.16 5.52
C CYS A 150 -15.67 -10.76 6.77
N SER A 151 -15.63 -12.09 6.88
CA SER A 151 -15.09 -12.82 8.03
C SER A 151 -13.58 -13.08 7.97
N GLY A 152 -12.96 -12.97 6.78
CA GLY A 152 -11.54 -13.24 6.61
C GLY A 152 -10.66 -12.10 7.13
N ALA A 153 -9.63 -12.43 7.92
CA ALA A 153 -8.66 -11.46 8.44
C ALA A 153 -7.94 -10.69 7.32
N ALA A 154 -7.72 -11.32 6.16
CA ALA A 154 -7.16 -10.66 4.98
C ALA A 154 -8.13 -9.67 4.31
N GLY A 155 -9.41 -9.69 4.69
CA GLY A 155 -10.52 -9.03 4.00
C GLY A 155 -10.91 -9.73 2.70
N CYS A 156 -11.63 -9.01 1.83
CA CYS A 156 -12.21 -9.55 0.60
C CYS A 156 -12.04 -8.58 -0.59
N PRO A 157 -12.42 -8.98 -1.82
CA PRO A 157 -12.39 -8.10 -3.01
C PRO A 157 -13.11 -6.76 -2.86
N ASN A 158 -14.08 -6.66 -1.96
CA ASN A 158 -14.86 -5.44 -1.76
C ASN A 158 -14.22 -4.47 -0.75
N CYS A 159 -13.13 -4.82 -0.05
CA CYS A 159 -12.53 -3.92 0.95
C CYS A 159 -11.01 -3.79 0.84
N THR A 160 -10.27 -4.89 0.88
CA THR A 160 -8.81 -4.88 1.06
C THR A 160 -8.04 -5.49 -0.09
N GLN A 161 -8.67 -6.26 -0.99
CA GLN A 161 -7.94 -6.89 -2.09
C GLN A 161 -7.93 -5.97 -3.30
N SER A 162 -6.84 -6.04 -4.07
CA SER A 162 -6.68 -5.35 -5.34
C SER A 162 -6.38 -6.35 -6.45
N LEU A 163 -7.03 -6.18 -7.61
CA LEU A 163 -6.78 -7.01 -8.79
C LEU A 163 -5.41 -6.72 -9.43
N THR A 164 -4.80 -5.58 -9.11
CA THR A 164 -3.50 -5.14 -9.63
C THR A 164 -2.36 -5.34 -8.64
N CYS A 165 -2.60 -6.02 -7.51
CA CYS A 165 -1.56 -6.31 -6.51
C CYS A 165 -0.49 -7.24 -7.12
N PRO A 166 0.77 -6.79 -7.25
CA PRO A 166 1.85 -7.62 -7.82
C PRO A 166 2.24 -8.79 -6.91
N GLU A 167 1.96 -8.69 -5.61
CA GLU A 167 2.22 -9.73 -4.60
C GLU A 167 1.00 -10.63 -4.36
N TYR A 168 0.08 -10.72 -5.32
CA TYR A 168 -1.08 -11.64 -5.30
C TYR A 168 -1.99 -11.51 -4.08
N ASN A 169 -2.10 -10.31 -3.49
CA ASN A 169 -2.83 -10.05 -2.24
C ASN A 169 -2.30 -10.87 -1.05
N GLU A 170 -1.05 -11.31 -1.09
CA GLU A 170 -0.40 -11.93 0.06
C GLU A 170 -0.13 -10.91 1.17
N VAL A 171 -0.20 -11.37 2.42
CA VAL A 171 0.07 -10.56 3.62
C VAL A 171 -0.85 -9.32 3.66
N LEU A 172 -2.16 -9.57 3.82
CA LEU A 172 -3.17 -8.55 4.10
C LEU A 172 -3.75 -8.76 5.49
N HIS A 173 -4.06 -7.66 6.18
CA HIS A 173 -4.75 -7.71 7.46
C HIS A 173 -5.71 -6.53 7.64
N LYS A 174 -7.01 -6.80 7.63
CA LYS A 174 -8.06 -5.79 7.63
C LYS A 174 -8.15 -5.01 8.94
N GLU A 175 -8.16 -5.69 10.08
CA GLU A 175 -8.30 -5.07 11.40
C GLU A 175 -7.08 -4.19 11.71
N ALA A 176 -5.88 -4.66 11.35
CA ALA A 176 -4.67 -3.86 11.43
C ALA A 176 -4.75 -2.61 10.52
N ALA A 177 -5.30 -2.73 9.30
CA ALA A 177 -5.51 -1.59 8.41
C ALA A 177 -6.46 -0.55 9.02
N ILE A 178 -7.55 -0.99 9.65
CA ILE A 178 -8.50 -0.09 10.35
C ILE A 178 -7.79 0.70 11.44
N ILE A 179 -7.00 0.03 12.29
CA ILE A 179 -6.23 0.69 13.37
C ILE A 179 -5.23 1.69 12.79
N ILE A 180 -4.54 1.32 11.71
CA ILE A 180 -3.55 2.17 11.05
C ILE A 180 -4.20 3.42 10.45
N VAL A 181 -5.23 3.25 9.62
CA VAL A 181 -5.92 4.38 8.97
C VAL A 181 -6.51 5.30 10.01
N LYS A 182 -7.16 4.75 11.06
CA LYS A 182 -7.68 5.56 12.17
C LYS A 182 -6.58 6.33 12.90
N GLY A 183 -5.49 5.66 13.25
CA GLY A 183 -4.38 6.30 13.97
C GLY A 183 -3.68 7.38 13.16
N VAL A 184 -3.70 7.28 11.82
CA VAL A 184 -3.23 8.34 10.92
C VAL A 184 -4.16 9.55 10.94
N LEU A 185 -5.48 9.32 10.80
CA LEU A 185 -6.49 10.39 10.84
C LEU A 185 -6.55 11.10 12.21
N ASP A 186 -6.39 10.36 13.31
CA ASP A 186 -6.40 10.93 14.67
C ASP A 186 -5.16 11.79 14.97
N ALA A 187 -4.10 11.67 14.16
CA ALA A 187 -2.83 12.38 14.36
C ALA A 187 -2.66 13.61 13.46
N GLU A 188 -3.57 13.83 12.50
CA GLU A 188 -3.63 15.01 11.63
C GLU A 188 -4.00 16.28 12.39
#